data_AF-Q5DEV5-F1
#
_entry.id   AF-Q5DEV5-F1
#
_cell.length_a   1.000
_cell.length_b   1.000
_cell.length_c   1.000
_cell.angle_alpha   90.00
_cell.angle_beta   90.00
_cell.angle_gamma   90.00
#
_symmetry.space_group_name_H-M   'P 1'
#
loop_
_entity.id
_entity.type
_entity.pdbx_description
1 polymer ?
#
loop_
_entity_poly.entity_id
_entity_poly.type
_entity_poly.pdbx_seq_one_letter_code
_entity_poly.pdbx_strand_id
1 'polypeptide(L)'
;MKCSRHEQILNIINGENVNIEELKRLSIDGCPDSNGIRSRVWKFLLNYLPCNFEKRQERVTFNRQQYVGYVKEFVFESCMADAMPADHPLNLEPDGNWITFFRDNEMLLQINKDCQRLCPDFDFFRRPTEFSCFSLFGKDVPVGVLRRRGETSTLQSHSLNKNLVGVTNMIRLSTYSPFQPNCRLSSGLVSQFEEEK
;
A
#
# COMPACT_ATOMS: atom_id res chain seq x y z
N MET A 1 34.62 -25.82 -20.57
CA MET A 1 34.32 -25.16 -19.27
C MET A 1 32.82 -25.28 -19.02
N LYS A 2 32.38 -25.77 -17.86
CA LYS A 2 30.94 -25.79 -17.53
C LYS A 2 30.51 -24.38 -17.12
N CYS A 3 29.54 -23.82 -17.85
CA CYS A 3 28.93 -22.53 -17.54
C CYS A 3 28.28 -22.57 -16.14
N SER A 4 28.49 -21.55 -15.32
CA SER A 4 27.97 -21.50 -13.95
C SER A 4 26.44 -21.54 -13.96
N ARG A 5 25.79 -22.15 -12.96
CA ARG A 5 24.31 -22.18 -12.86
C ARG A 5 23.68 -20.78 -12.96
N HIS A 6 24.36 -19.79 -12.40
CA HIS A 6 24.00 -18.37 -12.48
C HIS A 6 23.94 -17.87 -13.93
N GLU A 7 24.98 -18.16 -14.71
CA GLU A 7 25.09 -17.77 -16.12
C GLU A 7 24.05 -18.48 -16.97
N GLN A 8 23.78 -19.77 -16.69
CA GLN A 8 22.73 -20.53 -17.38
C GLN A 8 21.36 -19.87 -17.19
N ILE A 9 21.01 -19.51 -15.95
CA ILE A 9 19.75 -18.79 -15.65
C ILE A 9 19.72 -17.44 -16.37
N LEU A 10 20.81 -16.67 -16.32
CA LEU A 10 20.90 -15.36 -16.99
C LEU A 10 20.68 -15.48 -18.50
N ASN A 11 21.32 -16.47 -19.14
CA ASN A 11 21.15 -16.72 -20.57
C ASN A 11 19.70 -17.04 -20.92
N ILE A 12 19.01 -17.82 -20.08
CA ILE A 12 17.59 -18.15 -20.28
C ILE A 12 16.71 -16.91 -20.16
N ILE A 13 16.84 -16.12 -19.09
CA ILE A 13 15.96 -14.96 -18.85
C ILE A 13 16.25 -13.77 -19.79
N ASN A 14 17.45 -13.69 -20.35
CA ASN A 14 17.83 -12.69 -21.35
C ASN A 14 17.49 -13.14 -22.77
N GLY A 15 17.19 -14.42 -22.99
CA GLY A 15 16.83 -14.95 -24.29
C GLY A 15 15.53 -14.36 -24.84
N GLU A 16 15.36 -14.44 -26.16
CA GLU A 16 14.18 -13.95 -26.87
C GLU A 16 12.90 -14.68 -26.43
N ASN A 17 13.00 -16.00 -26.21
CA ASN A 17 11.92 -16.82 -25.67
C ASN A 17 12.43 -17.63 -24.47
N VAL A 18 11.88 -17.35 -23.28
CA VAL A 18 12.25 -18.06 -22.05
C VAL A 18 11.72 -19.49 -22.07
N ASN A 19 12.61 -20.46 -21.96
CA ASN A 19 12.24 -21.85 -21.69
C ASN A 19 11.88 -22.00 -20.20
N ILE A 20 10.59 -22.01 -19.90
CA ILE A 20 10.07 -22.08 -18.52
C ILE A 20 10.38 -23.40 -17.85
N GLU A 21 10.37 -24.53 -18.57
CA GLU A 21 10.65 -25.84 -18.00
C GLU A 21 12.11 -25.94 -17.55
N GLU A 22 13.03 -25.44 -18.38
CA GLU A 22 14.44 -25.38 -18.00
C GLU A 22 14.69 -24.36 -16.87
N LEU A 23 13.98 -23.22 -16.88
CA LEU A 23 14.06 -22.23 -15.81
C LEU A 23 13.61 -22.83 -14.46
N LYS A 24 12.52 -23.61 -14.44
CA LYS A 24 12.05 -24.35 -13.27
C LYS A 24 13.10 -25.35 -12.80
N ARG A 25 13.64 -26.17 -13.72
CA ARG A 25 14.66 -27.17 -13.41
C ARG A 25 15.90 -26.56 -12.75
N LEU A 26 16.37 -25.41 -13.24
CA LEU A 26 17.54 -24.71 -12.69
C LEU A 26 17.26 -23.95 -11.38
N SER A 27 15.99 -23.63 -11.12
CA SER A 27 15.54 -22.87 -9.95
C SER A 27 15.01 -23.73 -8.81
N ILE A 28 14.91 -25.06 -8.99
CA ILE A 28 14.34 -25.99 -8.00
C ILE A 28 15.14 -25.97 -6.69
N ASP A 29 16.47 -25.90 -6.80
CA ASP A 29 17.40 -25.79 -5.66
C ASP A 29 17.59 -24.35 -5.18
N GLY A 30 16.68 -23.44 -5.59
CA GLY A 30 16.66 -22.05 -5.19
C GLY A 30 17.24 -21.09 -6.24
N CYS A 31 16.76 -19.85 -6.21
CA CYS A 31 17.19 -18.78 -7.12
C CYS A 31 18.36 -17.99 -6.52
N PRO A 32 19.41 -17.70 -7.30
CA PRO A 32 20.47 -16.80 -6.86
C PRO A 32 19.99 -15.38 -6.52
N ASP A 33 20.58 -14.79 -5.47
CA ASP A 33 20.27 -13.41 -5.05
C ASP A 33 21.10 -12.33 -5.74
N SER A 34 22.18 -12.71 -6.41
CA SER A 34 23.05 -11.74 -7.09
C SER A 34 22.31 -10.99 -8.19
N ASN A 35 22.59 -9.69 -8.30
CA ASN A 35 22.17 -8.83 -9.42
C ASN A 35 20.65 -8.85 -9.73
N GLY A 36 19.81 -9.12 -8.72
CA GLY A 36 18.35 -9.17 -8.91
C GLY A 36 17.85 -10.35 -9.73
N ILE A 37 18.67 -11.39 -9.94
CA ILE A 37 18.30 -12.60 -10.69
C ILE A 37 17.02 -13.20 -10.13
N ARG A 38 16.93 -13.42 -8.81
CA ARG A 38 15.72 -13.94 -8.15
C ARG A 38 14.46 -13.18 -8.54
N SER A 39 14.48 -11.85 -8.48
CA SER A 39 13.35 -11.01 -8.85
C SER A 39 12.92 -11.23 -10.31
N ARG A 40 13.88 -11.35 -11.23
CA ARG A 40 13.60 -11.58 -12.65
C ARG A 40 13.06 -12.99 -12.90
N VAL A 41 13.63 -14.00 -12.26
CA VAL A 41 13.17 -15.39 -12.37
C VAL A 41 11.74 -15.53 -11.86
N TRP A 42 11.43 -14.95 -10.69
CA TRP A 42 10.09 -15.00 -10.11
C TRP A 42 9.04 -14.35 -11.01
N LYS A 43 9.38 -13.29 -11.72
CA LYS A 43 8.46 -12.68 -12.70
C LYS A 43 8.05 -13.65 -13.81
N PHE A 44 8.90 -14.59 -14.20
CA PHE A 44 8.54 -15.64 -15.16
C PHE A 44 7.80 -16.79 -14.48
N LEU A 45 8.29 -17.29 -13.34
CA LEU A 45 7.69 -18.43 -12.64
C LEU A 45 6.28 -18.14 -12.10
N LEU A 46 6.00 -16.88 -11.77
CA LEU A 46 4.67 -16.40 -11.34
C LEU A 46 3.82 -15.91 -12.51
N ASN A 47 4.23 -16.18 -13.76
CA ASN A 47 3.52 -15.79 -14.99
C ASN A 47 3.25 -14.29 -15.14
N TYR A 48 4.04 -13.44 -14.47
CA TYR A 48 3.91 -11.98 -14.58
C TYR A 48 4.47 -11.45 -15.92
N LEU A 49 5.61 -11.99 -16.38
CA LEU A 49 6.21 -11.67 -17.67
C LEU A 49 5.96 -12.78 -18.71
N PRO A 50 5.63 -12.42 -19.97
CA PRO A 50 5.53 -13.39 -21.05
C PRO A 50 6.92 -13.92 -21.43
N CYS A 51 6.98 -15.17 -21.89
CA CYS A 51 8.24 -15.78 -22.32
C CYS A 51 8.87 -15.06 -23.51
N ASN A 52 8.05 -14.53 -24.42
CA ASN A 52 8.49 -13.77 -25.59
C ASN A 52 8.94 -12.35 -25.21
N PHE A 53 10.15 -11.98 -25.60
CA PHE A 53 10.82 -10.73 -25.26
C PHE A 53 10.05 -9.48 -25.71
N GLU A 54 9.58 -9.45 -26.96
CA GLU A 54 8.90 -8.29 -27.55
C GLU A 54 7.64 -7.90 -26.75
N LYS A 55 6.93 -8.89 -26.23
CA LYS A 55 5.70 -8.67 -25.45
C LYS A 55 5.94 -8.26 -24.00
N ARG A 56 7.18 -8.33 -23.49
CA ARG A 56 7.46 -8.08 -22.06
C ARG A 56 7.21 -6.64 -21.68
N GLN A 57 7.71 -5.70 -22.48
CA GLN A 57 7.58 -4.27 -22.17
C GLN A 57 6.12 -3.82 -22.22
N GLU A 58 5.38 -4.25 -23.25
CA GLU A 58 3.95 -4.01 -23.38
C GLU A 58 3.19 -4.56 -22.17
N ARG A 59 3.44 -5.82 -21.78
CA ARG A 59 2.79 -6.44 -20.60
C ARG A 59 3.08 -5.67 -19.32
N VAL A 60 4.32 -5.24 -19.09
CA VAL A 60 4.68 -4.47 -17.88
C VAL A 60 3.94 -3.14 -17.85
N THR A 61 3.92 -2.42 -18.98
CA THR A 61 3.19 -1.14 -19.08
C THR A 61 1.70 -1.34 -18.83
N PHE A 62 1.09 -2.34 -19.46
CA PHE A 62 -0.32 -2.69 -19.27
C PHE A 62 -0.62 -3.03 -17.80
N ASN A 63 0.14 -3.94 -17.18
CA ASN A 63 -0.09 -4.35 -15.78
C ASN A 63 0.06 -3.16 -14.82
N ARG A 64 1.03 -2.25 -15.07
CA ARG A 64 1.21 -1.04 -14.25
C ARG A 64 0.05 -0.07 -14.40
N GLN A 65 -0.45 0.14 -15.62
CA GLN A 65 -1.63 0.98 -15.87
C GLN A 65 -2.88 0.41 -15.19
N GLN A 66 -3.10 -0.90 -15.29
CA GLN A 66 -4.20 -1.57 -14.60
C GLN A 66 -4.10 -1.42 -13.08
N TYR A 67 -2.91 -1.62 -12.51
CA TYR A 67 -2.67 -1.42 -11.08
C TYR A 67 -3.00 0.02 -10.64
N VAL A 68 -2.59 1.03 -11.42
CA VAL A 68 -2.94 2.44 -11.14
C VAL A 68 -4.46 2.64 -11.16
N GLY A 69 -5.17 2.05 -12.13
CA GLY A 69 -6.63 2.08 -12.20
C GLY A 69 -7.29 1.46 -10.97
N TYR A 70 -6.87 0.26 -10.56
CA TYR A 70 -7.40 -0.42 -9.38
C TYR A 70 -7.13 0.34 -8.08
N VAL A 71 -5.93 0.93 -7.95
CA VAL A 71 -5.64 1.80 -6.81
C VAL A 71 -6.61 2.98 -6.79
N LYS A 72 -6.90 3.59 -7.95
CA LYS A 72 -7.86 4.69 -8.03
C LYS A 72 -9.28 4.28 -7.62
N GLU A 73 -9.77 3.18 -8.16
CA GLU A 73 -11.12 2.68 -7.92
C GLU A 73 -11.31 2.23 -6.45
N PHE A 74 -10.49 1.28 -5.99
CA PHE A 74 -10.70 0.62 -4.70
C PHE A 74 -10.15 1.42 -3.52
N VAL A 75 -9.11 2.24 -3.71
CA VAL A 75 -8.51 3.01 -2.62
C VAL A 75 -9.06 4.42 -2.55
N PHE A 76 -9.43 5.06 -3.67
CA PHE A 76 -9.87 6.47 -3.68
C PHE A 76 -11.37 6.64 -3.93
N GLU A 77 -11.93 6.06 -4.99
CA GLU A 77 -13.33 6.31 -5.38
C GLU A 77 -14.34 5.68 -4.41
N SER A 78 -14.07 4.50 -3.83
CA SER A 78 -14.85 3.92 -2.71
C SER A 78 -15.02 4.89 -1.52
N CYS A 79 -14.19 5.93 -1.42
CA CYS A 79 -14.22 6.91 -0.32
C CYS A 79 -15.05 8.16 -0.57
N MET A 80 -15.50 8.39 -1.82
CA MET A 80 -16.17 9.64 -2.22
C MET A 80 -17.68 9.45 -2.37
N ALA A 81 -18.27 8.47 -1.68
CA ALA A 81 -19.70 8.15 -1.68
C ALA A 81 -20.60 9.25 -1.08
N ASP A 82 -20.09 10.47 -0.88
CA ASP A 82 -20.83 11.65 -0.43
C ASP A 82 -21.80 12.22 -1.49
N ALA A 83 -21.89 11.61 -2.67
CA ALA A 83 -22.59 12.19 -3.83
C ALA A 83 -23.86 11.45 -4.29
N MET A 84 -24.52 10.63 -3.46
CA MET A 84 -25.83 10.04 -3.79
C MET A 84 -26.88 10.39 -2.72
N PRO A 85 -27.91 11.19 -3.04
CA PRO A 85 -28.85 11.72 -2.05
C PRO A 85 -29.80 10.69 -1.42
N ALA A 86 -29.78 9.43 -1.89
CA ALA A 86 -30.72 8.39 -1.49
C ALA A 86 -30.13 7.31 -0.57
N ASP A 87 -28.80 7.23 -0.41
CA ASP A 87 -28.14 6.20 0.40
C ASP A 87 -27.64 6.77 1.74
N HIS A 88 -27.84 6.03 2.82
CA HIS A 88 -27.56 6.50 4.18
C HIS A 88 -26.91 5.39 5.03
N PRO A 89 -26.16 5.71 6.10
CA PRO A 89 -25.39 4.73 6.87
C PRO A 89 -26.23 3.67 7.61
N LEU A 90 -27.56 3.84 7.64
CA LEU A 90 -28.51 2.88 8.23
C LEU A 90 -29.32 2.14 7.16
N ASN A 91 -28.96 2.31 5.88
CA ASN A 91 -29.64 1.64 4.79
C ASN A 91 -29.37 0.13 4.91
N LEU A 92 -30.43 -0.67 4.83
CA LEU A 92 -30.39 -2.12 4.99
C LEU A 92 -30.32 -2.84 3.63
N GLU A 93 -30.43 -2.09 2.53
CA GLU A 93 -30.33 -2.65 1.18
C GLU A 93 -28.93 -3.23 0.96
N PRO A 94 -28.83 -4.52 0.59
CA PRO A 94 -27.58 -5.28 0.60
C PRO A 94 -26.51 -4.79 -0.39
N ASP A 95 -26.90 -3.97 -1.37
CA ASP A 95 -26.09 -3.35 -2.41
C ASP A 95 -25.83 -1.85 -2.19
N GLY A 96 -26.18 -1.31 -1.02
CA GLY A 96 -25.89 0.07 -0.64
C GLY A 96 -24.39 0.38 -0.62
N ASN A 97 -24.03 1.62 -0.99
CA ASN A 97 -22.66 2.13 -0.94
C ASN A 97 -22.17 2.20 0.51
N TRP A 98 -23.03 2.54 1.47
CA TRP A 98 -22.66 2.55 2.89
C TRP A 98 -22.30 1.16 3.43
N ILE A 99 -23.06 0.13 3.06
CA ILE A 99 -22.75 -1.26 3.45
C ILE A 99 -21.38 -1.67 2.87
N THR A 100 -21.14 -1.36 1.60
CA THR A 100 -19.85 -1.61 0.94
C THR A 100 -18.72 -0.85 1.63
N PHE A 101 -18.91 0.44 1.94
CA PHE A 101 -17.95 1.26 2.66
C PHE A 101 -17.57 0.68 4.03
N PHE A 102 -18.55 0.24 4.83
CA PHE A 102 -18.28 -0.37 6.13
C PHE A 102 -17.51 -1.69 6.00
N ARG A 103 -17.90 -2.56 5.04
CA ARG A 103 -17.19 -3.80 4.76
C ARG A 103 -15.75 -3.56 4.31
N ASP A 104 -15.53 -2.60 3.42
CA ASP A 104 -14.20 -2.19 2.97
C ASP A 104 -13.36 -1.71 4.16
N ASN A 105 -13.95 -0.94 5.07
CA ASN A 105 -13.24 -0.46 6.26
C ASN A 105 -12.84 -1.58 7.22
N GLU A 106 -13.71 -2.57 7.43
CA GLU A 106 -13.36 -3.76 8.22
C GLU A 106 -12.18 -4.51 7.60
N MET A 107 -12.21 -4.72 6.29
CA MET A 107 -11.11 -5.37 5.55
C MET A 107 -9.80 -4.58 5.67
N LEU A 108 -9.85 -3.26 5.46
CA LEU A 108 -8.68 -2.37 5.54
C LEU A 108 -8.09 -2.32 6.95
N LEU A 109 -8.94 -2.30 7.99
CA LEU A 109 -8.50 -2.35 9.37
C LEU A 109 -7.77 -3.67 9.66
N GLN A 110 -8.27 -4.79 9.14
CA GLN A 110 -7.61 -6.08 9.29
C GLN A 110 -6.25 -6.11 8.59
N ILE A 111 -6.17 -5.62 7.35
CA ILE A 111 -4.90 -5.49 6.61
C ILE A 111 -3.89 -4.66 7.42
N ASN A 112 -4.30 -3.52 7.99
CA ASN A 112 -3.41 -2.67 8.77
C ASN A 112 -2.86 -3.40 10.01
N LYS A 113 -3.74 -4.06 10.78
CA LYS A 113 -3.33 -4.87 11.93
C LYS A 113 -2.35 -5.97 11.54
N ASP A 114 -2.61 -6.64 10.42
CA ASP A 114 -1.80 -7.76 9.92
C ASP A 114 -0.43 -7.27 9.41
N CYS A 115 -0.37 -6.13 8.71
CA CYS A 115 0.87 -5.51 8.26
C CYS A 115 1.75 -5.05 9.43
N GLN A 116 1.18 -4.49 10.50
CA GLN A 116 1.96 -4.03 11.66
C GLN A 116 2.66 -5.16 12.42
N ARG A 117 2.07 -6.36 12.41
CA ARG A 117 2.66 -7.54 13.05
C ARG A 117 3.54 -8.37 12.12
N LEU A 118 3.61 -8.04 10.83
CA LEU A 118 4.34 -8.84 9.85
C LEU A 118 5.85 -8.63 10.00
N CYS A 119 6.56 -9.70 10.37
CA CYS A 119 8.03 -9.76 10.42
C CYS A 119 8.66 -8.52 11.12
N PRO A 120 8.36 -8.27 12.41
CA PRO A 120 8.76 -7.04 13.10
C PRO A 120 10.28 -6.85 13.16
N ASP A 121 11.06 -7.93 13.01
CA ASP A 121 12.52 -7.90 13.02
C ASP A 121 13.15 -7.56 11.65
N PHE A 122 12.35 -7.52 10.58
CA PHE A 122 12.84 -7.25 9.23
C PHE A 122 12.69 -5.77 8.87
N ASP A 123 13.82 -5.05 8.86
CA ASP A 123 13.88 -3.60 8.63
C ASP A 123 13.18 -3.12 7.35
N PHE A 124 13.12 -3.97 6.32
CA PHE A 124 12.42 -3.64 5.08
C PHE A 124 10.96 -3.22 5.31
N PHE A 125 10.24 -3.86 6.24
CA PHE A 125 8.83 -3.54 6.51
C PHE A 125 8.63 -2.35 7.46
N ARG A 126 9.70 -1.89 8.12
CA ARG A 126 9.64 -0.78 9.09
C ARG A 126 10.15 0.54 8.52
N ARG A 127 11.04 0.47 7.52
CA ARG A 127 11.65 1.66 6.93
C ARG A 127 10.62 2.43 6.09
N PRO A 128 10.63 3.78 6.14
CA PRO A 128 9.86 4.59 5.22
C PRO A 128 10.22 4.24 3.78
N THR A 129 9.20 4.10 2.93
CA THR A 129 9.41 3.91 1.49
C THR A 129 9.98 5.18 0.87
N GLU A 130 10.96 5.03 -0.02
CA GLU A 130 11.46 6.11 -0.88
C GLU A 130 10.43 6.48 -1.96
N PHE A 131 9.48 5.58 -2.24
CA PHE A 131 8.43 5.74 -3.25
C PHE A 131 7.12 6.13 -2.58
N SER A 132 6.96 7.42 -2.29
CA SER A 132 5.72 7.92 -1.70
C SER A 132 4.54 7.78 -2.66
N CYS A 133 3.34 7.52 -2.13
CA CYS A 133 2.11 7.48 -2.94
C CYS A 133 1.89 8.81 -3.69
N PHE A 134 2.22 9.94 -3.06
CA PHE A 134 2.24 11.26 -3.70
C PHE A 134 3.12 11.30 -4.95
N SER A 135 4.34 10.75 -4.87
CA SER A 135 5.24 10.72 -6.04
C SER A 135 4.77 9.79 -7.16
N LEU A 136 3.98 8.76 -6.84
CA LEU A 136 3.53 7.75 -7.79
C LEU A 136 2.19 8.11 -8.45
N PHE A 137 1.29 8.76 -7.71
CA PHE A 137 -0.09 8.98 -8.14
C PHE A 137 -0.54 10.46 -8.10
N GLY A 138 0.33 11.38 -7.70
CA GLY A 138 0.06 12.83 -7.73
C GLY A 138 -0.52 13.40 -6.44
N LYS A 139 -0.76 14.72 -6.44
CA LYS A 139 -1.23 15.47 -5.26
C LYS A 139 -2.70 15.24 -4.94
N ASP A 140 -3.47 14.84 -5.94
CA ASP A 140 -4.93 14.66 -5.84
C ASP A 140 -5.32 13.36 -5.14
N VAL A 141 -4.31 12.59 -4.69
CA VAL A 141 -4.48 11.31 -4.03
C VAL A 141 -4.34 11.48 -2.51
N PRO A 142 -5.45 11.45 -1.76
CA PRO A 142 -5.40 11.56 -0.32
C PRO A 142 -4.94 10.22 0.28
N VAL A 143 -3.62 10.06 0.41
CA VAL A 143 -2.94 8.91 1.07
C VAL A 143 -3.49 8.63 2.47
N GLY A 144 -4.06 9.65 3.12
CA GLY A 144 -4.65 9.56 4.44
C GLY A 144 -6.03 8.91 4.50
N VAL A 145 -6.69 8.52 3.41
CA VAL A 145 -8.07 8.00 3.51
C VAL A 145 -8.14 6.60 4.13
N LEU A 146 -7.23 5.69 3.75
CA LEU A 146 -7.15 4.36 4.38
C LEU A 146 -6.85 4.44 5.89
N ARG A 147 -5.95 5.35 6.27
CA ARG A 147 -5.58 5.59 7.67
C ARG A 147 -6.68 6.31 8.45
N ARG A 148 -7.29 7.35 7.86
CA ARG A 148 -8.40 8.08 8.48
C ARG A 148 -9.63 7.22 8.66
N ARG A 149 -9.93 6.27 7.76
CA ARG A 149 -11.04 5.30 7.92
C ARG A 149 -10.92 4.43 9.17
N GLY A 150 -9.70 4.03 9.53
CA GLY A 150 -9.42 3.33 10.80
C GLY A 150 -9.50 4.22 12.05
N GLU A 151 -9.29 5.53 11.89
CA GLU A 151 -9.40 6.52 12.97
C GLU A 151 -10.86 7.00 13.17
N THR A 152 -11.64 7.18 12.09
CA THR A 152 -13.04 7.63 12.11
C THR A 152 -14.05 6.56 12.48
N SER A 153 -13.67 5.28 12.51
CA SER A 153 -14.49 4.20 13.05
C SER A 153 -14.56 4.20 14.57
N THR A 154 -13.72 5.01 15.24
CA THR A 154 -13.97 5.41 16.62
C THR A 154 -14.84 6.67 16.63
N LEU A 155 -16.15 6.47 16.77
CA LEU A 155 -17.06 7.55 17.14
C LEU A 155 -16.47 8.14 18.43
N GLN A 156 -16.03 9.41 18.41
CA GLN A 156 -15.53 10.09 19.61
C GLN A 156 -16.69 10.11 20.62
N SER A 157 -16.75 9.11 21.50
CA SER A 157 -17.73 9.05 22.56
C SER A 157 -17.41 10.20 23.50
N HIS A 158 -18.10 11.32 23.32
CA HIS A 158 -17.95 12.48 24.19
C HIS A 158 -18.44 12.04 25.56
N SER A 159 -17.55 12.09 26.55
CA SER A 159 -17.93 11.78 27.92
C SER A 159 -18.85 12.89 28.41
N LEU A 160 -20.05 12.51 28.85
CA LEU A 160 -21.00 13.44 29.46
C LEU A 160 -20.72 13.51 30.95
N ASN A 161 -20.62 14.71 31.50
CA ASN A 161 -20.56 14.91 32.95
C ASN A 161 -21.77 15.71 33.42
N LYS A 162 -22.39 15.25 34.50
CA LYS A 162 -23.54 15.91 35.12
C LYS A 162 -23.02 16.77 36.26
N ASN A 163 -23.32 18.07 36.24
CA ASN A 163 -23.05 18.91 37.40
C ASN A 163 -24.04 18.56 38.53
N LEU A 164 -23.77 19.07 39.74
CA LEU A 164 -24.60 18.84 40.93
C LEU A 164 -26.05 19.35 40.80
N VAL A 165 -26.34 20.12 39.75
CA VAL A 165 -27.67 20.67 39.42
C VAL A 165 -28.35 19.87 38.30
N GLY A 166 -27.76 18.76 37.87
CA GLY A 166 -28.32 17.85 36.85
C GLY A 166 -28.11 18.29 35.39
N VAL A 167 -27.40 19.40 35.15
CA VAL A 167 -27.04 19.85 33.80
C VAL A 167 -25.95 18.95 33.23
N THR A 168 -26.19 18.43 32.03
CA THR A 168 -25.26 17.52 31.34
C THR A 168 -24.36 18.31 30.40
N ASN A 169 -23.05 18.32 30.68
CA ASN A 169 -22.04 19.01 29.87
C ASN A 169 -21.20 18.00 29.08
N MET A 170 -20.87 18.34 27.83
CA MET A 170 -19.91 17.57 27.03
C MET A 170 -18.48 17.84 27.48
N ILE A 171 -17.75 16.80 27.86
CA ILE A 171 -16.30 16.87 28.06
C ILE A 171 -15.62 16.54 26.74
N ARG A 172 -14.81 17.47 26.22
CA ARG A 172 -13.81 17.16 25.19
C ARG A 172 -12.65 16.47 25.88
N LEU A 173 -12.58 15.14 25.78
CA LEU A 173 -11.34 14.43 26.05
C LEU A 173 -10.32 14.90 25.01
N SER A 174 -9.07 15.16 25.41
CA SER A 174 -8.00 15.38 24.44
C SER A 174 -7.99 14.19 23.50
N THR A 175 -8.25 14.44 22.22
CA THR A 175 -8.13 13.47 21.14
C THR A 175 -6.91 12.59 21.42
N TYR A 176 -7.06 11.26 21.39
CA TYR A 176 -5.90 10.37 21.30
C TYR A 176 -4.97 10.98 20.26
N SER A 177 -3.82 11.46 20.73
CA SER A 177 -2.99 12.34 19.92
C SER A 177 -2.71 11.59 18.62
N PRO A 178 -2.97 12.18 17.43
CA PRO A 178 -2.50 11.56 16.21
C PRO A 178 -1.02 11.28 16.42
N PHE A 179 -0.59 10.05 16.13
CA PHE A 179 0.82 9.68 16.23
C PHE A 179 1.62 10.76 15.50
N GLN A 180 2.27 11.64 16.26
CA GLN A 180 3.24 12.54 15.72
C GLN A 180 4.44 11.66 15.38
N PRO A 181 5.01 11.75 14.17
CA PRO A 181 6.25 11.08 13.87
C PRO A 181 7.32 11.71 14.76
N ASN A 182 7.51 11.18 15.96
CA ASN A 182 8.70 11.43 16.77
C ASN A 182 9.85 10.63 16.18
N CYS A 183 10.19 10.97 14.95
CA CYS A 183 11.52 10.78 14.38
C CYS A 183 11.96 12.11 13.76
N ARG A 184 11.93 13.20 14.54
CA ARG A 184 13.00 14.20 14.42
C ARG A 184 14.26 13.55 14.96
N LEU A 185 14.90 12.71 14.15
CA LEU A 185 16.33 12.54 14.29
C LEU A 185 16.94 13.81 13.73
N SER A 186 17.32 14.69 14.65
CA SER A 186 18.28 15.77 14.43
C SER A 186 19.53 15.17 13.78
N SER A 187 19.60 15.22 12.46
CA SER A 187 20.90 15.31 11.77
C SER A 187 21.12 16.79 11.55
N GLY A 188 21.86 17.42 12.47
CA GLY A 188 22.23 18.81 12.37
C GLY A 188 23.04 19.06 11.11
N LEU A 189 22.43 19.76 10.15
CA LEU A 189 23.10 20.76 9.33
C LEU A 189 22.07 21.87 9.07
N VAL A 190 22.14 22.90 9.91
CA VAL A 190 21.57 24.21 9.64
C VAL A 190 22.43 24.84 8.55
N SER A 191 21.87 25.09 7.37
CA SER A 191 22.32 26.18 6.51
C SER A 191 21.10 27.01 6.16
N GLN A 192 21.13 28.24 6.67
CA GLN A 192 20.12 29.27 6.54
C GLN A 192 19.88 29.59 5.06
N PHE A 193 18.61 29.68 4.68
CA PHE A 193 18.21 30.44 3.50
C PHE A 193 17.95 31.87 3.96
N GLU A 194 18.77 32.81 3.50
CA GLU A 194 18.39 34.22 3.46
C GLU A 194 17.53 34.42 2.20
N GLU A 195 16.28 34.82 2.42
CA GLU A 195 15.43 35.42 1.38
C GLU A 195 15.89 36.86 1.17
N GLU A 196 16.34 37.20 -0.04
CA GLU A 196 16.31 38.58 -0.52
C GLU A 196 15.14 38.79 -1.47
N LYS A 197 14.71 40.05 -1.48
CA LYS A 197 13.35 40.58 -1.57
C LYS A 197 12.93 40.96 -2.99
#